data_AF-A0A7V2RSV8-F1
#
_entry.id   AF-A0A7V2RSV8-F1
#
_cell.length_a   1.000
_cell.length_b   1.000
_cell.length_c   1.000
_cell.angle_alpha   90.00
_cell.angle_beta   90.00
_cell.angle_gamma   90.00
#
_symmetry.space_group_name_H-M   'P 1'
#
loop_
_entity.id
_entity.type
_entity.pdbx_description
1 polymer ?
#
loop_
_entity_poly.entity_id
_entity_poly.type
_entity_poly.pdbx_seq_one_letter_code
_entity_poly.pdbx_strand_id
1 'polypeptide(L)'
;MPVIDLAGLRDAVREDAAVRRIRHLAPAGGPGDKVFPPTYPDNGGPTHVFEERMFGGERKSCVLLDSVQSQANRMELALRELLRGDEVWIPH
;
A
#
# COMPACT_ATOMS: atom_id res chain seq x y z
N MET A 1 -10.51 -2.80 -14.03
CA MET A 1 -11.01 -1.93 -12.94
C MET A 1 -11.62 -0.71 -13.58
N PRO A 2 -12.82 -0.27 -13.19
CA PRO A 2 -13.39 0.95 -13.72
C PRO A 2 -12.44 2.11 -13.45
N VAL A 3 -12.25 2.97 -14.44
CA VAL A 3 -11.50 4.21 -14.28
C VAL A 3 -12.40 5.15 -13.49
N ILE A 4 -11.96 5.55 -12.31
CA ILE A 4 -12.63 6.60 -11.54
C ILE A 4 -12.07 7.94 -12.01
N ASP A 5 -12.94 8.81 -12.52
CA ASP A 5 -12.57 10.18 -12.84
C ASP A 5 -12.71 11.07 -11.60
N LEU A 6 -12.40 12.36 -11.73
CA LEU A 6 -12.47 13.29 -10.61
C LEU A 6 -13.89 13.45 -10.05
N ALA A 7 -14.91 13.37 -10.91
CA ALA A 7 -16.30 13.48 -10.48
C ALA A 7 -16.69 12.28 -9.62
N GLY A 8 -16.45 11.06 -10.13
CA GLY A 8 -16.70 9.83 -9.40
C GLY A 8 -15.90 9.75 -8.09
N LEU A 9 -14.66 10.26 -8.08
CA LEU A 9 -13.87 10.31 -6.85
C LEU A 9 -14.47 11.28 -5.81
N ARG A 10 -14.99 12.42 -6.24
CA ARG A 10 -15.66 13.38 -5.34
C ARG A 10 -16.93 12.80 -4.73
N ASP A 11 -17.69 12.04 -5.51
CA ASP A 11 -18.90 11.39 -5.00
C ASP A 11 -18.55 10.26 -4.03
N ALA A 12 -17.54 9.45 -4.34
CA ALA A 12 -17.03 8.42 -3.42
C ALA A 12 -16.57 9.01 -2.08
N VAL A 13 -15.91 10.18 -2.08
CA VAL A 13 -15.49 10.85 -0.83
C VAL A 13 -16.68 11.26 0.06
N ARG A 14 -17.86 11.52 -0.53
CA ARG A 14 -19.06 11.91 0.23
C ARG A 14 -19.85 10.71 0.75
N GLU A 15 -19.99 9.69 -0.09
CA GLU A 15 -20.98 8.62 0.12
C GLU A 15 -20.36 7.29 0.55
N ASP A 16 -19.08 7.04 0.24
CA ASP A 16 -18.41 5.77 0.54
C ASP A 16 -17.60 5.83 1.84
N ALA A 17 -17.49 4.68 2.50
CA ALA A 17 -16.70 4.54 3.73
C ALA A 17 -15.21 4.25 3.50
N ALA A 18 -14.83 3.77 2.31
CA ALA A 18 -13.44 3.39 2.00
C ALA A 18 -13.13 3.35 0.51
N VAL A 19 -11.89 3.72 0.15
CA VAL A 19 -11.35 3.59 -1.21
C VAL A 19 -10.25 2.53 -1.22
N ARG A 20 -10.36 1.54 -2.12
CA ARG A 20 -9.31 0.53 -2.34
C ARG A 20 -8.79 0.58 -3.77
N ARG A 21 -7.46 0.63 -3.92
CA ARG A 21 -6.79 0.57 -5.22
C ARG A 21 -5.87 -0.65 -5.29
N ILE A 22 -6.10 -1.51 -6.27
CA ILE A 22 -5.24 -2.67 -6.57
C ILE A 22 -4.43 -2.33 -7.82
N ARG A 23 -3.11 -2.53 -7.78
CA ARG A 23 -2.22 -2.23 -8.90
C ARG A 23 -1.17 -3.32 -9.05
N HIS A 24 -0.85 -3.65 -10.28
CA HIS A 24 0.37 -4.36 -10.61
C HIS A 24 1.51 -3.34 -10.66
N LEU A 25 2.58 -3.64 -9.94
CA LEU A 25 3.78 -2.82 -9.85
C LEU A 25 4.91 -3.53 -10.58
N ALA A 26 5.77 -2.76 -11.24
CA ALA A 26 7.05 -3.23 -11.75
C ALA A 26 8.17 -2.78 -10.80
N PRO A 27 9.29 -3.52 -10.74
CA PRO A 27 10.50 -3.05 -10.06
C PRO A 27 10.96 -1.69 -10.60
N ALA A 28 11.63 -0.90 -9.76
CA ALA A 28 12.11 0.43 -10.13
C ALA A 28 13.14 0.40 -11.26
N GLY A 29 13.98 -0.65 -11.34
CA GLY A 29 14.90 -0.85 -12.46
C GLY A 29 14.28 -1.46 -13.72
N GLY A 30 12.96 -1.67 -13.73
CA GLY A 30 12.20 -2.11 -14.89
C GLY A 30 11.62 -3.53 -14.75
N PRO A 31 10.83 -3.96 -15.76
CA PRO A 31 10.22 -5.29 -15.76
C PRO A 31 11.26 -6.40 -15.64
N GLY A 32 11.09 -7.28 -14.65
CA GLY A 32 11.96 -8.43 -14.42
C GLY A 32 13.23 -8.13 -13.62
N ASP A 33 13.47 -6.88 -13.22
CA ASP A 33 14.60 -6.56 -12.36
C ASP A 33 14.43 -7.14 -10.94
N LYS A 34 15.55 -7.32 -10.24
CA LYS A 34 15.58 -7.94 -8.92
C LYS A 34 14.93 -7.05 -7.87
N VAL A 35 14.13 -7.67 -7.00
CA VAL A 35 13.57 -7.03 -5.81
C VAL A 35 14.13 -7.75 -4.59
N PHE A 36 14.52 -6.99 -3.57
CA PHE A 36 14.99 -7.49 -2.29
C PHE A 36 13.90 -7.27 -1.24
N PRO A 37 13.14 -8.31 -0.85
CA PRO A 37 12.11 -8.18 0.17
C PRO A 37 12.69 -7.75 1.51
N PRO A 38 11.95 -6.98 2.33
CA PRO A 38 12.38 -6.66 3.68
C PRO A 38 12.46 -7.92 4.56
N THR A 39 13.24 -7.82 5.62
CA THR A 39 13.20 -8.76 6.74
C THR A 39 12.45 -8.11 7.91
N TYR A 40 11.71 -8.93 8.64
CA TYR A 40 10.95 -8.53 9.82
C TYR A 40 11.56 -9.17 11.06
N PRO A 41 11.51 -8.49 12.22
CA PRO A 41 11.95 -9.08 13.48
C PRO A 41 11.09 -10.29 13.83
N ASP A 42 11.74 -11.39 14.17
CA ASP A 42 11.14 -12.58 14.76
C ASP A 42 12.04 -13.09 15.89
N ASN A 43 11.53 -13.96 16.75
CA ASN A 43 12.27 -14.51 17.89
C ASN A 43 13.56 -15.24 17.48
N GLY A 44 13.64 -15.71 16.23
CA GLY A 44 14.83 -16.33 15.63
C GLY A 44 15.74 -15.40 14.83
N GLY A 45 15.47 -14.09 14.80
CA GLY A 45 16.21 -13.10 14.00
C GLY A 45 15.43 -12.57 12.80
N PRO A 46 16.06 -11.73 11.95
CA PRO A 46 15.39 -11.13 10.80
C PRO A 46 14.95 -12.19 9.78
N THR A 47 13.66 -12.23 9.46
CA THR A 47 13.08 -13.24 8.56
C THR A 47 12.21 -12.62 7.49
N HIS A 48 12.08 -13.29 6.34
CA HIS A 48 11.11 -12.90 5.32
C HIS A 48 9.73 -13.44 5.69
N VAL A 49 8.71 -12.61 5.49
CA VAL A 49 7.31 -13.01 5.73
C VAL A 49 6.72 -13.53 4.43
N PHE A 50 6.21 -14.76 4.47
CA PHE A 50 5.50 -15.38 3.36
C PHE A 50 4.01 -15.54 3.67
N GLU A 51 3.17 -15.36 2.65
CA GLU A 51 1.72 -15.50 2.71
C GLU A 51 1.19 -16.26 1.49
N GLU A 52 0.12 -17.05 1.66
CA GLU A 52 -0.61 -17.62 0.53
C GLU A 52 -1.62 -16.61 0.00
N ARG A 53 -1.53 -16.29 -1.30
CA ARG A 53 -2.49 -15.40 -1.97
C ARG A 53 -3.21 -16.10 -3.12
N MET A 54 -4.50 -15.79 -3.26
CA MET A 54 -5.28 -16.22 -4.41
C MET A 54 -4.98 -15.33 -5.61
N PHE A 55 -4.46 -15.92 -6.68
CA PHE A 55 -4.20 -15.23 -7.94
C PHE A 55 -4.75 -16.08 -9.10
N GLY A 56 -5.74 -15.55 -9.82
CA GLY A 56 -6.37 -16.27 -10.94
C GLY A 56 -7.06 -17.59 -10.54
N GLY A 57 -7.55 -17.70 -9.30
CA GLY A 57 -8.19 -18.92 -8.78
C GLY A 57 -7.21 -19.94 -8.18
N GLU A 58 -5.90 -19.67 -8.20
CA GLU A 58 -4.87 -20.54 -7.64
C GLU A 58 -4.24 -19.91 -6.39
N ARG A 59 -3.87 -20.73 -5.40
CA ARG A 59 -3.06 -20.29 -4.26
C ARG A 59 -1.59 -20.21 -4.68
N LYS A 60 -0.96 -19.06 -4.43
CA LYS A 60 0.46 -18.84 -4.68
C LYS A 60 1.15 -18.40 -3.40
N SER A 61 2.31 -19.00 -3.11
CA SER A 61 3.20 -18.50 -2.06
C SER A 61 3.81 -17.18 -2.52
N CYS A 62 3.68 -16.14 -1.71
CA CYS A 62 4.16 -14.80 -1.97
C CYS A 62 4.99 -14.31 -0.78
N VAL A 63 5.98 -13.47 -1.06
CA VAL A 63 6.75 -12.77 -0.02
C VAL A 63 6.20 -11.36 0.16
N LEU A 64 6.09 -10.92 1.42
CA LEU A 64 5.65 -9.58 1.76
C LEU A 64 6.73 -8.56 1.39
N LEU A 65 6.42 -7.69 0.43
CA LEU A 65 7.31 -6.60 0.04
C LEU A 65 7.11 -5.34 0.90
N ASP A 66 5.87 -5.10 1.31
CA ASP A 66 5.47 -3.91 2.07
C ASP A 66 4.22 -4.25 2.88
N SER A 67 4.31 -4.09 4.20
CA SER A 67 3.20 -4.43 5.09
C SER A 67 2.13 -3.35 5.09
N VAL A 68 0.88 -3.72 5.41
CA VAL A 68 -0.22 -2.76 5.58
C VAL A 68 0.17 -1.68 6.60
N GLN A 69 0.80 -2.09 7.71
CA GLN A 69 1.27 -1.19 8.75
C GLN A 69 2.39 -0.27 8.25
N SER A 70 3.34 -0.77 7.47
CA SER A 70 4.42 0.05 6.90
C SER A 70 3.87 1.10 5.93
N GLN A 71 2.91 0.72 5.10
CA GLN A 71 2.24 1.64 4.19
C GLN A 71 1.42 2.70 4.94
N ALA A 72 0.65 2.29 5.96
CA ALA A 72 -0.13 3.20 6.78
C ALA A 72 0.77 4.22 7.49
N ASN A 73 1.89 3.78 8.05
CA ASN A 73 2.86 4.67 8.70
C ASN A 73 3.44 5.72 7.72
N ARG A 74 3.69 5.36 6.47
CA ARG A 74 4.16 6.32 5.45
C ARG A 74 3.08 7.33 5.06
N MET A 75 1.82 6.90 5.00
CA MET A 75 0.69 7.81 4.76
C MET A 75 0.49 8.77 5.93
N GLU A 76 0.57 8.28 7.16
CA GLU A 76 0.48 9.09 8.38
C GLU A 76 1.63 10.11 8.46
N LEU A 77 2.85 9.70 8.13
CA LEU A 77 4.01 10.60 8.09
C LEU A 77 3.79 11.74 7.08
N ALA A 78 3.36 11.41 5.85
CA ALA A 78 3.07 12.41 4.83
C ALA A 78 1.98 13.39 5.30
N LEU A 79 0.91 12.88 5.91
CA LEU A 79 -0.17 13.70 6.46
C LEU A 79 0.34 14.64 7.56
N ARG A 80 1.18 14.12 8.46
CA ARG A 80 1.80 14.89 9.55
C ARG A 80 2.75 15.97 9.03
N GLU A 81 3.48 15.71 7.95
CA GLU A 81 4.35 16.71 7.31
C GLU A 81 3.52 17.86 6.73
N LEU A 82 2.44 17.56 6.01
CA LEU A 82 1.53 18.58 5.46
C LEU A 82 0.84 19.40 6.55
N LEU A 83 0.42 18.77 7.64
CA LEU A 83 -0.15 19.48 8.81
C LEU A 83 0.86 20.42 9.45
N ARG A 84 2.13 20.02 9.57
CA ARG A 84 3.20 20.86 10.14
C ARG A 84 3.61 22.00 9.23
N GLY A 85 3.45 21.84 7.92
CA GLY A 85 3.67 22.88 6.92
C GLY A 85 2.49 23.82 6.71
N ASP A 86 1.39 23.64 7.47
CA ASP A 86 0.11 24.36 7.27
C ASP A 86 -0.46 24.23 5.83
N GLU A 87 -0.08 23.17 5.10
CA GLU A 87 -0.53 22.92 3.72
C GLU A 87 -1.92 22.27 3.67
N VAL A 88 -2.28 21.55 4.72
CA VAL A 88 -3.60 20.92 4.89
C VAL A 88 -4.13 21.18 6.29
N TRP A 89 -5.44 21.32 6.40
CA TRP A 89 -6.14 21.34 7.68
C TRP A 89 -6.98 20.08 7.81
N ILE A 90 -6.92 19.46 8.99
CA ILE A 90 -7.74 18.29 9.33
C ILE A 90 -8.57 18.64 10.57
N PRO A 91 -9.91 18.44 10.52
CA PRO A 91 -10.73 18.58 11.70
C PRO A 91 -10.27 17.55 12.74
N HIS A 92 -9.97 18.03 13.94
CA HIS A 92 -9.56 17.25 15.11
C HIS A 92 -10.60 17.39 16.22
#